data_AF-A0A6J6RZF8-F1
#
_entry.id   AF-A0A6J6RZF8-F1
#
_cell.length_a   1.000
_cell.length_b   1.000
_cell.length_c   1.000
_cell.angle_alpha   90.00
_cell.angle_beta   90.00
_cell.angle_gamma   90.00
#
_symmetry.space_group_name_H-M   'P 1'
#
loop_
_entity.id
_entity.type
_entity.pdbx_description
1 polymer ?
#
loop_
_entity_poly.entity_id
_entity_poly.type
_entity_poly.pdbx_seq_one_letter_code
_entity_poly.pdbx_strand_id
1 'polypeptide(L)' 'MASNYNHMPRPPVIAVKDGKARVILRRETEADLLGLDI' A
#
# COMPACT_ATOMS: atom_id res chain seq x y z
N MET A 1 2.22 -13.48 2.16
CA MET A 1 0.96 -12.73 2.06
C MET A 1 1.06 -11.52 2.98
N ALA A 2 0.59 -10.34 2.57
CA ALA A 2 0.66 -9.12 3.39
C ALA A 2 -0.61 -8.97 4.25
N SER A 3 -0.47 -8.47 5.48
CA SER A 3 -1.57 -8.11 6.39
C SER A 3 -1.26 -6.79 7.09
N ASN A 4 -2.30 -6.15 7.65
CA ASN A 4 -2.17 -4.94 8.48
C ASN A 4 -1.91 -5.28 9.97
N TYR A 5 -1.22 -6.39 10.25
CA TYR A 5 -0.86 -6.76 11.62
C TYR A 5 -0.06 -5.62 12.27
N ASN A 6 -0.35 -5.32 13.53
CA ASN A 6 0.16 -4.16 14.26
C ASN A 6 -0.17 -2.80 13.61
N HIS A 7 -1.30 -2.70 12.89
CA HIS A 7 -1.72 -1.48 12.21
C HIS A 7 -0.67 -0.93 11.22
N MET A 8 0.18 -1.81 10.68
CA MET A 8 1.20 -1.40 9.74
C MET A 8 0.57 -1.21 8.35
N PRO A 9 0.70 -0.03 7.71
CA PRO A 9 0.20 0.18 6.37
C PRO A 9 0.96 -0.68 5.36
N ARG A 10 0.25 -1.31 4.43
CA ARG A 10 0.88 -2.07 3.34
C ARG A 10 1.76 -1.15 2.49
N PRO A 11 2.97 -1.61 2.10
CA PRO A 11 3.88 -0.81 1.31
C PRO A 11 3.35 -0.57 -0.10
N PRO A 12 3.83 0.47 -0.80
CA PRO A 12 3.52 0.63 -2.22
C PRO A 12 4.19 -0.49 -3.03
N VAL A 13 3.62 -0.79 -4.18
CA VAL A 13 4.25 -1.67 -5.18
C VAL A 13 4.61 -0.85 -6.41
N ILE A 14 5.85 -0.97 -6.84
CA ILE A 14 6.42 -0.25 -7.98
C ILE A 14 6.66 -1.23 -9.13
N ALA A 15 6.18 -0.88 -10.32
CA ALA A 15 6.60 -1.54 -11.55
C ALA A 15 7.75 -0.74 -12.18
N VAL A 16 8.75 -1.47 -12.68
CA VAL A 16 9.86 -0.90 -13.45
C VAL A 16 9.84 -1.52 -14.84
N LYS A 17 9.87 -0.69 -15.87
CA LYS A 17 9.96 -1.11 -17.28
C LYS A 17 10.67 -0.04 -18.10
N ASP A 18 11.60 -0.46 -18.97
CA ASP A 18 12.34 0.41 -19.88
C ASP A 18 12.99 1.62 -19.17
N GLY A 19 13.61 1.38 -18.01
CA GLY A 19 14.26 2.42 -17.20
C GLY A 19 13.31 3.38 -16.49
N LYS A 20 11.99 3.18 -16.57
CA LYS A 20 10.98 4.02 -15.92
C LYS A 20 10.32 3.27 -14.77
N ALA A 21 10.13 3.96 -13.65
CA ALA A 21 9.40 3.46 -12.49
C ALA A 21 8.02 4.11 -12.39
N ARG A 22 7.00 3.33 -12.04
CA ARG A 22 5.68 3.84 -11.67
C ARG A 22 5.05 3.04 -10.54
N VAL A 23 4.29 3.72 -9.70
CA VAL A 23 3.47 3.08 -8.67
C VAL A 23 2.33 2.32 -9.33
N ILE A 24 2.17 1.04 -9.00
CA ILE A 24 1.02 0.23 -9.44
C ILE A 24 0.04 -0.06 -8.30
N LEU A 25 0.52 -0.07 -7.05
CA LEU A 25 -0.31 -0.04 -5.84
C LEU A 25 0.24 1.05 -4.93
N ARG A 26 -0.60 2.00 -4.54
CA ARG A 26 -0.20 3.04 -3.59
C ARG A 26 0.01 2.45 -2.20
N ARG A 27 0.80 3.15 -1.38
CA ARG A 27 0.89 2.87 0.05
C ARG A 27 -0.48 3.11 0.70
N GLU A 28 -0.81 2.30 1.69
CA GLU A 28 -1.94 2.58 2.57
C GLU A 28 -1.64 3.73 3.52
N THR A 29 -2.72 4.39 3.93
CA THR A 29 -2.77 5.50 4.87
C THR A 29 -3.53 5.08 6.13
N GLU A 30 -3.52 5.91 7.17
CA GLU A 30 -4.32 5.67 8.38
C GLU A 30 -5.82 5.59 8.06
N ALA A 31 -6.31 6.41 7.13
CA ALA A 31 -7.71 6.34 6.69
C ALA A 31 -8.06 5.00 6.02
N ASP A 32 -7.11 4.35 5.34
CA ASP A 32 -7.35 3.02 4.76
C ASP A 32 -7.41 1.93 5.84
N LEU A 33 -6.67 2.10 6.94
CA LEU A 33 -6.70 1.18 8.08
C LEU A 33 -8.03 1.26 8.83
N LEU A 34 -8.58 2.46 8.95
CA LEU A 34 -9.82 2.74 9.68
C LEU A 34 -11.07 2.71 8.77
N GLY A 35 -10.91 2.47 7.47
CA GLY A 35 -12.00 2.56 6.50
C GLY A 35 -13.13 1.54 6.67
N LEU A 36 -13.00 0.61 7.62
CA LEU A 36 -14.00 -0.38 7.99
C LEU A 36 -14.61 -0.15 9.39
N ASP A 37 -14.19 0.90 10.09
CA ASP A 37 -14.77 1.31 11.37
C ASP A 37 -16.16 1.97 11.18
N ILE A 38 -16.99 1.94 12.23
CA ILE A 38 -18.40 2.39 12.26
C ILE A 38 -18.52 3.87 12.66
#